data_AF-A0A016RV85-F1
#
_entry.id   AF-A0A016RV85-F1
#
_cell.length_a   1.000
_cell.length_b   1.000
_cell.length_c   1.000
_cell.angle_alpha   90.00
_cell.angle_beta   90.00
_cell.angle_gamma   90.00
#
_symmetry.space_group_name_H-M   'P 1'
#
loop_
_entity.id
_entity.type
_entity.pdbx_description
1 polymer ?
#
loop_
_entity_poly.entity_id
_entity_poly.type
_entity_poly.pdbx_seq_one_letter_code
_entity_poly.pdbx_strand_id
1 'polypeptide(L)'
;MTVLVGPDGMISSRRVMEKVIYDFYCHLSEDGYVMVRYLTRYLSECKVPSQWKTSATVLLYRKGDPQDIGNYRPIWLLSVVYKLFTRVILNRIERTLL
;
A
#
# COMPACT_ATOMS: atom_id res chain seq x y z
N MET A 1 -16.07 1.36 -9.81
CA MET A 1 -16.28 -0.07 -9.49
C MET A 1 -15.35 -0.89 -10.37
N THR A 2 -14.20 -1.29 -9.85
CA THR A 2 -13.33 -2.27 -10.52
C THR A 2 -12.58 -3.02 -9.44
N VAL A 3 -13.15 -4.17 -9.06
CA VAL A 3 -12.47 -5.14 -8.21
C VAL A 3 -11.57 -5.93 -9.14
N LEU A 4 -10.26 -5.74 -9.03
CA LEU A 4 -9.32 -6.65 -9.68
C LEU A 4 -9.30 -7.94 -8.87
N VAL A 5 -10.17 -8.87 -9.27
CA VAL A 5 -10.22 -10.23 -8.74
C VAL A 5 -9.05 -10.99 -9.36
N GLY A 6 -8.06 -11.33 -8.53
CA GLY A 6 -7.03 -12.28 -8.93
C GLY A 6 -7.63 -13.68 -9.18
N PRO A 7 -7.03 -14.51 -10.05
CA PRO A 7 -7.55 -15.83 -10.47
C PRO A 7 -7.76 -16.86 -9.35
N ASP A 8 -7.43 -16.50 -8.12
CA ASP A 8 -7.44 -17.27 -6.89
C ASP A 8 -8.35 -16.67 -5.78
N GLY A 9 -9.13 -15.64 -6.09
CA GLY A 9 -10.17 -15.10 -5.21
C GLY A 9 -9.66 -14.32 -3.99
N MET A 10 -8.37 -13.97 -3.96
CA MET A 10 -7.76 -13.32 -2.81
C MET A 10 -8.08 -11.83 -2.77
N ILE A 11 -9.12 -11.49 -2.02
CA ILE A 11 -9.47 -10.12 -1.66
C ILE A 11 -8.50 -9.67 -0.56
N SER A 12 -7.51 -8.83 -0.89
CA SER A 12 -6.95 -7.96 0.16
C SER A 12 -8.07 -7.03 0.59
N SER A 13 -8.77 -7.42 1.64
CA SER A 13 -9.94 -6.69 2.12
C SER A 13 -9.50 -5.26 2.40
N ARG A 14 -10.17 -4.31 1.73
CA ARG A 14 -10.00 -2.84 1.91
C ARG A 14 -9.82 -2.47 3.39
N ARG A 15 -10.53 -3.19 4.27
CA ARG A 15 -10.49 -3.07 5.73
C ARG A 15 -9.14 -3.37 6.38
N VAL A 16 -8.37 -4.35 5.88
CA VAL A 16 -7.04 -4.67 6.45
C VAL A 16 -6.03 -3.58 6.13
N MET A 17 -6.05 -3.05 4.89
CA MET A 17 -5.21 -1.91 4.53
C MET A 17 -5.61 -0.65 5.31
N GLU A 18 -6.91 -0.37 5.45
CA GLU A 18 -7.39 0.78 6.20
C GLU A 18 -7.02 0.70 7.69
N LYS A 19 -7.08 -0.50 8.28
CA LYS A 19 -6.65 -0.70 9.67
C LYS A 19 -5.15 -0.51 9.84
N VAL A 20 -4.31 -1.07 8.97
CA VAL A 20 -2.84 -0.85 9.02
C VAL A 20 -2.49 0.63 8.86
N ILE A 21 -3.20 1.34 7.98
CA ILE A 21 -3.02 2.79 7.80
C ILE A 21 -3.47 3.54 9.05
N TYR A 22 -4.62 3.21 9.63
CA TYR A 22 -5.14 3.85 10.85
C TYR A 22 -4.25 3.59 12.07
N ASP A 23 -3.81 2.35 12.26
CA ASP A 23 -2.88 1.98 13.33
C ASP A 23 -1.54 2.72 13.19
N PHE A 24 -1.06 2.92 11.95
CA PHE A 24 0.10 3.78 11.67
C PHE A 24 -0.16 5.25 12.00
N TYR A 25 -1.35 5.77 11.66
CA TYR A 25 -1.77 7.13 12.00
C TYR A 25 -1.85 7.37 13.51
N CYS A 26 -2.36 6.42 14.29
CA CYS A 26 -2.45 6.54 15.74
C CYS A 26 -1.08 6.62 16.42
N HIS A 27 -0.04 6.01 15.84
CA HIS A 27 1.34 6.08 16.36
C HIS A 27 2.13 7.30 15.85
N LEU A 28 1.58 8.08 14.91
CA LEU A 28 2.21 9.25 14.28
C LEU A 28 2.06 10.55 15.09
N SER A 29 1.83 10.46 16.41
CA SER A 29 1.26 11.54 17.24
C SER A 29 2.16 12.76 17.53
N GLU A 30 3.35 12.90 16.94
CA GLU A 30 4.08 14.19 16.94
C GLU A 30 4.70 14.49 15.56
N ASP A 31 5.21 13.47 14.85
CA ASP A 31 5.81 13.62 13.51
C ASP A 31 4.81 13.64 12.34
N GLY A 32 3.51 13.46 12.61
CA GLY A 32 2.45 13.46 11.59
C GLY A 32 2.45 14.71 10.71
N TYR A 33 2.71 15.86 11.32
CA TYR A 33 2.77 17.14 10.60
C TYR A 33 3.95 17.18 9.62
N VAL A 34 5.13 16.69 10.03
CA VAL A 34 6.32 16.62 9.19
C VAL A 34 6.06 15.74 7.98
N MET A 35 5.41 14.60 8.19
CA MET A 35 5.01 13.68 7.14
C MET A 35 4.07 14.34 6.11
N VAL A 36 3.01 15.01 6.58
CA VAL A 36 2.07 15.73 5.72
C VAL A 36 2.78 16.81 4.90
N ARG A 37 3.71 17.55 5.51
CA ARG A 37 4.51 18.56 4.82
C ARG A 37 5.35 17.96 3.68
N TYR A 38 6.00 16.83 3.93
CA TYR A 38 6.75 16.12 2.88
C TYR A 38 5.84 15.59 1.77
N LEU A 39 4.72 14.95 2.10
CA LEU A 39 3.78 14.44 1.09
C LEU A 39 3.21 15.57 0.22
N THR A 40 2.87 16.70 0.85
CA THR A 40 2.40 17.90 0.14
C THR A 40 3.45 18.44 -0.82
N ARG A 41 4.71 18.52 -0.36
CA ARG A 41 5.84 18.95 -1.19
C ARG A 41 6.08 18.01 -2.38
N TYR A 42 6.05 16.69 -2.17
CA TYR A 42 6.20 15.71 -3.24
C TYR A 42 5.09 15.83 -4.29
N LEU A 43 3.83 16.08 -3.86
CA LEU A 43 2.72 16.34 -4.77
C LEU A 43 2.94 17.62 -5.58
N SER A 44 3.32 18.73 -4.94
CA SER A 44 3.52 20.01 -5.62
C SER A 44 4.69 19.98 -6.61
N GLU A 45 5.74 19.23 -6.29
CA GLU A 45 6.89 19.06 -7.18
C GLU A 45 6.69 17.96 -8.23
N CYS A 46 5.54 17.24 -8.20
CA CYS A 46 5.29 16.04 -9.00
C CYS A 46 6.42 14.99 -8.92
N LYS A 47 7.06 14.89 -7.74
CA LYS A 47 8.16 13.96 -7.49
C LYS A 47 7.71 12.80 -6.63
N VAL A 48 8.15 11.60 -7.00
CA VAL A 48 7.98 10.40 -6.19
C VAL A 48 9.37 9.89 -5.81
N PRO A 49 9.69 9.75 -4.51
CA PRO A 49 10.97 9.17 -4.06
C PRO A 49 11.25 7.83 -4.73
N SER A 50 12.50 7.60 -5.13
CA SER A 50 12.91 6.36 -5.81
C SER A 50 12.70 5.14 -4.92
N GLN A 51 12.85 5.29 -3.60
CA GLN A 51 12.62 4.23 -2.61
C GLN A 51 11.16 3.75 -2.58
N TRP A 52 10.20 4.56 -3.04
CA TRP A 52 8.79 4.13 -3.10
C TRP A 52 8.50 3.27 -4.33
N LYS A 53 9.44 3.20 -5.28
CA LYS A 53 9.35 2.34 -6.47
C LYS A 53 9.83 0.92 -6.19
N THR A 54 10.44 0.68 -5.03
CA THR A 54 10.91 -0.64 -4.60
C THR A 54 9.91 -1.31 -3.69
N SER A 55 9.74 -2.63 -3.84
CA SER A 55 8.93 -3.47 -2.95
C SER A 55 9.75 -4.67 -2.49
N ALA A 56 9.42 -5.22 -1.33
CA ALA A 56 10.00 -6.47 -0.87
C ALA A 56 9.09 -7.63 -1.29
N THR A 57 9.61 -8.61 -2.02
CA THR A 57 8.86 -9.83 -2.34
C THR A 57 9.05 -10.85 -1.23
N VAL A 58 7.95 -11.28 -0.63
CA VAL A 58 7.92 -12.34 0.38
C VAL A 58 7.12 -13.51 -0.18
N LEU A 59 7.65 -14.72 0.00
CA LEU A 59 6.96 -15.96 -0.38
C LEU A 59 6.09 -16.42 0.79
N LEU A 60 4.78 -16.47 0.58
CA LEU A 60 3.85 -17.07 1.53
C LEU A 60 3.56 -18.51 1.15
N TYR A 61 3.84 -19.43 2.07
CA TYR A 61 3.52 -20.83 1.90
C TYR A 61 2.00 -21.04 1.86
N ARG A 62 1.53 -21.87 0.91
CA ARG A 62 0.10 -22.21 0.77
C ARG A 62 -0.24 -23.57 1.38
N LYS A 63 0.20 -24.66 0.74
CA LYS A 63 -0.05 -26.07 1.13
C LYS A 63 0.80 -26.99 0.23
N GLY A 64 1.03 -28.23 0.65
CA GLY A 64 1.78 -29.23 -0.14
C GLY A 64 3.14 -29.52 0.46
N ASP A 65 4.14 -29.71 -0.40
CA ASP A 65 5.53 -29.88 0.02
C ASP A 65 6.19 -28.51 0.22
N PRO A 66 6.73 -28.18 1.41
CA PRO A 66 7.49 -26.95 1.65
C PRO A 66 8.78 -26.83 0.83
N GLN A 67 9.31 -27.92 0.26
CA GLN A 67 10.49 -27.84 -0.61
C GLN A 67 10.16 -27.47 -2.05
N ASP A 68 8.89 -27.58 -2.46
CA ASP A 68 8.45 -27.21 -3.80
C ASP A 68 8.06 -25.72 -3.84
N ILE A 69 8.83 -24.94 -4.61
CA ILE A 69 8.62 -23.50 -4.80
C ILE A 69 7.24 -23.17 -5.40
N GLY A 70 6.63 -24.11 -6.14
CA GLY A 70 5.29 -23.98 -6.69
C GLY A 70 4.19 -23.89 -5.62
N ASN A 71 4.48 -24.32 -4.39
CA ASN A 71 3.55 -24.25 -3.25
C ASN A 71 3.58 -22.90 -2.51
N TYR A 72 4.40 -21.95 -2.98
CA TYR A 72 4.49 -20.60 -2.43
C TYR A 72 3.81 -19.58 -3.34
N ARG A 73 3.27 -18.54 -2.73
CA ARG A 73 2.70 -17.38 -3.40
C ARG A 73 3.56 -16.15 -3.16
N PRO A 74 4.10 -15.50 -4.19
CA PRO A 74 4.80 -14.25 -4.01
C PRO A 74 3.81 -13.14 -3.64
N ILE A 75 4.16 -12.35 -2.63
CA ILE A 75 3.47 -11.11 -2.28
C ILE A 75 4.47 -9.98 -2.25
N TRP A 76 4.11 -8.85 -2.87
CA TRP A 76 4.89 -7.62 -2.82
C TRP A 76 4.46 -6.74 -1.64
N LEU A 77 5.39 -6.49 -0.73
CA LEU A 77 5.23 -5.57 0.38
C LEU A 77 5.69 -4.17 -0.07
N LEU A 78 4.70 -3.30 -0.28
CA LEU A 78 4.90 -1.89 -0.57
C LEU A 78 5.05 -1.07 0.72
N SER A 79 5.79 0.03 0.66
CA SER A 79 5.94 0.94 1.80
C SER A 79 4.58 1.51 2.24
N VAL A 80 4.37 1.61 3.56
CA VAL A 80 3.14 2.18 4.14
C VAL A 80 2.94 3.62 3.67
N VAL A 81 4.03 4.38 3.59
CA VAL A 81 4.06 5.74 3.07
C VAL A 81 3.54 5.82 1.63
N TYR A 82 3.96 4.92 0.75
CA TYR A 82 3.50 4.89 -0.64
C TYR A 82 2.01 4.57 -0.75
N LYS A 83 1.53 3.60 0.04
CA LYS A 83 0.08 3.29 0.13
C LYS A 83 -0.71 4.51 0.60
N LEU A 84 -0.17 5.26 1.55
CA LEU A 84 -0.81 6.47 2.05
C LEU A 84 -0.85 7.57 0.98
N PHE A 85 0.27 7.83 0.32
CA PHE A 85 0.39 8.84 -0.72
C PHE A 85 -0.59 8.61 -1.88
N THR A 86 -0.65 7.36 -2.36
CA THR A 86 -1.58 6.97 -3.43
C THR A 86 -3.04 7.09 -3.00
N ARG A 87 -3.37 6.80 -1.73
CA ARG A 87 -4.71 7.01 -1.18
C ARG A 87 -5.09 8.50 -1.13
N VAL A 88 -4.16 9.39 -0.76
CA VAL A 88 -4.40 10.84 -0.77
C VAL A 88 -4.68 11.33 -2.19
N ILE A 89 -3.90 10.90 -3.18
CA ILE A 89 -4.13 11.25 -4.59
C ILE A 89 -5.48 10.73 -5.06
N LEU A 90 -5.76 9.45 -4.82
CA LEU A 90 -7.02 8.82 -5.20
C LEU A 90 -8.21 9.60 -4.63
N ASN A 91 -8.20 9.91 -3.33
CA ASN A 91 -9.28 10.66 -2.69
C ASN A 91 -9.45 12.07 -3.28
N ARG A 92 -8.38 12.71 -3.76
CA ARG A 92 -8.47 14.01 -4.46
C ARG A 92 -9.11 13.86 -5.84
N ILE A 93 -8.67 12.87 -6.62
CA ILE A 93 -9.23 12.57 -7.93
C ILE A 93 -10.70 12.20 -7.81
N GLU A 94 -11.06 11.32 -6.87
CA GLU A 94 -12.44 10.92 -6.59
C GLU A 94 -13.31 12.13 -6.22
N ARG A 95 -12.80 13.15 -5.52
CA ARG A 95 -13.58 14.37 -5.22
C ARG A 95 -13.72 15.33 -6.38
N THR A 96 -12.83 15.27 -7.37
CA THR A 96 -12.81 16.20 -8.50
C THR A 96 -13.51 15.63 -9.73
N LEU A 97 -13.44 14.32 -9.95
CA LEU A 97 -13.93 13.64 -11.15
C LEU A 97 -15.15 12.73 -10.93
N LEU A 98 -15.50 12.42 -9.68
CA LEU A 98 -16.67 11.64 -9.30
C LEU A 98 -17.55 12.45 -8.34
#